data_AF-A0A523ZHY6-F1
#
_entry.id   AF-A0A523ZHY6-F1
#
_cell.length_a   1.000
_cell.length_b   1.000
_cell.length_c   1.000
_cell.angle_alpha   90.00
_cell.angle_beta   90.00
_cell.angle_gamma   90.00
#
_symmetry.space_group_name_H-M   'P 1'
#
loop_
_entity.id
_entity.type
_entity.pdbx_description
1 polymer ?
#
loop_
_entity_poly.entity_id
_entity_poly.type
_entity_poly.pdbx_seq_one_letter_code
_entity_poly.pdbx_strand_id
1 'polypeptide(L)'
;MYTADPGPISGFSIVDPTLAMTVLILGVFIMIVGIVIAGVVYRESREWKKMILPMFDRSPAEMTPESAGESDGLARQKAARNKEIFSRVFGHMDVAGLLGGGATVIMGVLIILIGLTLNG
;
A
#
# COMPACT_ATOMS: atom_id res chain seq x y z
N MET A 1 -32.90 16.06 57.54
CA MET A 1 -31.69 16.43 56.78
C MET A 1 -31.16 15.14 56.21
N TYR A 2 -31.43 14.85 54.93
CA TYR A 2 -30.88 13.67 54.26
C TYR A 2 -29.47 14.03 53.81
N THR A 3 -28.47 13.48 54.47
CA THR A 3 -27.09 13.46 53.97
C THR A 3 -27.07 12.59 52.72
N ALA A 4 -26.89 13.22 51.56
CA ALA A 4 -26.53 12.52 50.34
C ALA A 4 -25.15 11.90 50.58
N ASP A 5 -25.14 10.59 50.81
CA ASP A 5 -23.93 9.79 50.81
C ASP A 5 -23.34 9.87 49.39
N PRO A 6 -22.15 10.45 49.17
CA PRO A 6 -21.50 10.34 47.88
C PRO A 6 -20.93 8.93 47.82
N GLY A 7 -21.83 7.97 47.54
CA GLY A 7 -21.44 6.59 47.30
C GLY A 7 -20.26 6.59 46.33
N PRO A 8 -19.23 5.76 46.58
CA PRO A 8 -18.03 5.76 45.77
C PRO A 8 -18.45 5.64 44.31
N ILE A 9 -17.85 6.46 43.45
CA ILE A 9 -18.02 6.39 42.00
C ILE A 9 -17.25 5.15 41.50
N SER A 10 -17.54 3.97 42.07
CA SER A 10 -16.91 2.68 41.80
C SER A 10 -17.59 2.01 40.61
N GLY A 11 -17.78 2.76 39.53
CA GLY A 11 -18.53 2.30 38.36
C GLY A 11 -17.98 2.73 37.01
N PHE A 12 -16.98 3.61 36.95
CA PHE A 12 -16.27 3.89 35.71
C PHE A 12 -15.05 2.99 35.62
N SER A 13 -15.25 1.75 35.15
CA SER A 13 -14.21 1.14 34.32
C SER A 13 -14.07 2.10 33.14
N ILE A 14 -12.98 2.88 33.10
CA ILE A 14 -12.73 3.89 32.04
C ILE A 14 -12.68 3.22 30.66
N VAL A 15 -12.64 1.89 30.62
CA VAL A 15 -12.60 1.07 29.43
C VAL A 15 -13.59 -0.08 29.58
N ASP A 16 -14.56 -0.13 28.67
CA ASP A 16 -15.48 -1.26 28.50
C ASP A 16 -14.71 -2.42 27.82
N PRO A 17 -14.75 -3.66 28.34
CA PRO A 17 -14.18 -4.83 27.65
C PRO A 17 -14.63 -4.97 26.20
N THR A 18 -15.85 -4.53 25.89
CA THR A 18 -16.41 -4.48 24.53
C THR A 18 -15.62 -3.51 23.64
N LEU A 19 -15.23 -2.36 24.19
CA LEU A 19 -14.40 -1.38 23.49
C LEU A 19 -13.01 -1.97 23.21
N ALA A 20 -12.37 -2.58 24.21
CA ALA A 20 -11.06 -3.19 24.05
C ALA A 20 -11.05 -4.27 22.95
N MET A 21 -12.05 -5.15 22.94
CA MET A 21 -12.23 -6.15 21.88
C MET A 21 -12.45 -5.52 20.50
N THR A 22 -13.24 -4.45 20.42
CA THR A 22 -13.48 -3.73 19.16
C THR A 22 -12.19 -3.13 18.60
N VAL A 23 -11.36 -2.54 19.46
CA VAL A 23 -10.05 -1.98 19.09
C VAL A 23 -9.10 -3.08 18.60
N LEU A 24 -9.06 -4.22 19.28
CA LEU A 24 -8.25 -5.38 18.84
C LEU A 24 -8.67 -5.87 17.45
N ILE A 25 -9.97 -6.04 17.22
CA ILE A 25 -10.52 -6.46 15.92
C ILE A 25 -10.14 -5.45 14.83
N LEU A 26 -10.28 -4.15 15.12
CA LEU A 26 -9.92 -3.08 14.19
C LEU A 26 -8.43 -3.12 13.82
N GLY A 27 -7.54 -3.30 14.79
CA GLY A 27 -6.11 -3.37 14.56
C GLY A 27 -5.70 -4.57 13.69
N VAL A 28 -6.29 -5.74 13.95
CA VAL A 28 -6.09 -6.94 13.12
C VAL A 28 -6.61 -6.72 11.71
N PHE A 29 -7.79 -6.11 11.56
CA PHE A 29 -8.36 -5.81 10.25
C PHE A 29 -7.45 -4.88 9.43
N ILE A 30 -7.00 -3.77 10.02
CA ILE A 30 -6.08 -2.82 9.36
C ILE A 30 -4.77 -3.51 8.97
N MET A 31 -4.25 -4.39 9.83
CA MET A 31 -3.05 -5.16 9.53
C MET A 31 -3.22 -6.06 8.30
N ILE A 32 -4.32 -6.83 8.25
CA ILE A 32 -4.63 -7.71 7.11
C ILE A 32 -4.76 -6.88 5.83
N VAL A 33 -5.51 -5.77 5.88
CA VAL A 33 -5.67 -4.87 4.74
C VAL A 33 -4.33 -4.31 4.27
N GLY A 34 -3.46 -3.89 5.20
CA GLY A 34 -2.11 -3.40 4.87
C GLY A 34 -1.26 -4.44 4.15
N ILE A 35 -1.28 -5.70 4.61
CA ILE A 35 -0.57 -6.82 3.97
C ILE A 35 -1.13 -7.08 2.57
N VAL A 36 -2.45 -7.10 2.42
CA VAL A 36 -3.12 -7.31 1.13
C VAL A 36 -2.77 -6.21 0.15
N ILE A 37 -2.82 -4.93 0.57
CA ILE A 37 -2.46 -3.80 -0.28
C ILE A 37 -1.00 -3.90 -0.72
N ALA A 38 -0.06 -4.20 0.19
CA ALA A 38 1.34 -4.41 -0.17
C ALA A 38 1.50 -5.50 -1.22
N GLY A 39 0.83 -6.65 -1.02
CA GLY A 39 0.88 -7.78 -1.96
C GLY A 39 0.28 -7.46 -3.33
N VAL A 40 -0.86 -6.77 -3.37
CA VAL A 40 -1.53 -6.39 -4.61
C VAL A 40 -0.71 -5.37 -5.39
N VAL A 41 -0.24 -4.30 -4.74
CA VAL A 41 0.58 -3.28 -5.42
C VAL A 41 1.88 -3.87 -5.93
N TYR A 42 2.52 -4.75 -5.16
CA TYR A 42 3.71 -5.47 -5.59
C TYR A 42 3.43 -6.33 -6.83
N ARG A 43 2.36 -7.12 -6.80
CA ARG A 43 1.96 -8.01 -7.90
C ARG A 43 1.62 -7.22 -9.17
N GLU A 44 0.73 -6.24 -9.06
CA GLU A 44 0.30 -5.40 -10.18
C GLU A 44 1.49 -4.65 -10.79
N SER A 45 2.37 -4.07 -9.97
CA SER A 45 3.58 -3.42 -10.47
C SER A 45 4.44 -4.36 -11.33
N ARG A 46 4.57 -5.62 -10.92
CA ARG A 46 5.33 -6.63 -11.66
C ARG A 46 4.63 -7.07 -12.96
N GLU A 47 3.32 -7.24 -12.96
CA GLU A 47 2.54 -7.60 -14.15
C GLU A 47 2.57 -6.48 -15.19
N TRP A 48 2.35 -5.23 -14.77
CA TRP A 48 2.46 -4.06 -15.62
C TRP A 48 3.87 -3.86 -16.17
N LYS A 49 4.89 -4.06 -15.33
CA LYS A 49 6.30 -4.01 -15.75
C LYS A 49 6.59 -5.02 -16.87
N LYS A 50 6.05 -6.24 -16.78
CA LYS A 50 6.21 -7.28 -17.81
C LYS A 50 5.50 -6.97 -19.13
N MET A 51 4.37 -6.25 -19.09
CA MET A 51 3.65 -5.87 -20.31
C MET A 51 4.25 -4.65 -21.00
N ILE A 52 4.65 -3.63 -20.22
CA ILE A 52 5.01 -2.31 -20.74
C ILE A 52 6.48 -2.24 -21.20
N LEU A 53 7.44 -2.81 -20.44
CA LEU A 53 8.86 -2.76 -20.84
C LEU A 53 9.18 -3.41 -22.20
N PRO A 54 8.67 -4.60 -22.54
CA PRO A 54 9.00 -5.22 -23.84
C PRO A 54 8.41 -4.46 -25.03
N MET A 55 7.38 -3.61 -24.84
CA MET A 55 6.86 -2.75 -25.93
C MET A 55 7.89 -1.70 -26.36
N PHE A 56 8.81 -1.31 -25.49
CA PHE A 56 9.89 -0.37 -25.82
C PHE A 56 11.15 -1.06 -26.37
N ASP A 57 11.26 -2.39 -26.21
CA ASP A 57 12.37 -3.19 -26.73
C ASP A 57 12.08 -3.82 -28.10
N ARG A 58 10.81 -3.85 -28.54
CA ARG A 58 10.47 -4.21 -29.92
C ARG A 58 11.07 -3.18 -30.87
N SER A 59 12.01 -3.62 -31.71
CA SER A 59 12.55 -2.80 -32.79
C SER A 59 11.41 -2.37 -33.74
N PRO A 60 11.42 -1.12 -34.23
CA PRO A 60 10.47 -0.66 -35.25
C PRO A 60 10.47 -1.52 -36.53
N ALA A 61 11.53 -2.31 -36.72
CA ALA A 61 11.71 -3.24 -37.82
C ALA A 61 10.59 -4.29 -37.98
N GLU A 62 9.83 -4.60 -36.94
CA GLU A 62 8.69 -5.55 -37.05
C GLU A 62 7.37 -4.88 -37.46
N MET A 63 7.27 -3.54 -37.53
CA MET A 63 5.98 -2.84 -37.66
C MET A 63 5.84 -1.84 -38.82
N THR A 64 6.84 -1.66 -39.69
CA THR A 64 6.68 -0.73 -40.83
C THR A 64 7.15 -1.30 -42.17
N PRO A 65 6.37 -1.10 -43.25
CA PRO A 65 6.78 -1.41 -44.62
C PRO A 65 7.95 -0.51 -45.03
N GLU A 66 8.77 -1.00 -45.98
CA GLU A 66 10.14 -0.61 -46.38
C GLU A 66 10.49 0.87 -46.67
N SER A 67 9.69 1.88 -46.28
CA SER A 67 9.81 3.26 -46.79
C SER A 67 10.19 4.37 -45.77
N ALA A 68 10.59 4.07 -44.52
CA ALA A 68 10.83 5.09 -43.49
C ALA A 68 12.29 5.13 -42.97
N GLY A 69 13.25 5.46 -43.85
CA GLY A 69 14.69 5.47 -43.53
C GLY A 69 15.20 6.59 -42.60
N GLU A 70 14.43 7.64 -42.33
CA GLU A 70 14.90 8.80 -41.54
C GLU A 70 14.23 8.97 -40.16
N SER A 71 13.10 8.31 -39.87
CA SER A 71 12.40 8.44 -38.58
C SER A 71 12.81 7.39 -37.53
N ASP A 72 13.53 6.35 -37.96
CA ASP A 72 13.86 5.17 -37.15
C ASP A 72 14.80 5.51 -35.97
N GLY A 73 15.74 6.45 -36.17
CA GLY A 73 16.65 6.91 -35.12
C GLY A 73 15.95 7.68 -33.98
N LEU A 74 15.03 8.57 -34.33
CA LEU A 74 14.24 9.35 -33.36
C LEU A 74 13.21 8.49 -32.62
N ALA A 75 12.62 7.50 -33.32
CA ALA A 75 11.70 6.53 -32.72
C ALA A 75 12.41 5.66 -31.67
N ARG A 76 13.60 5.13 -32.00
CA ARG A 76 14.43 4.37 -31.04
C ARG A 76 14.88 5.22 -29.85
N GLN A 77 15.25 6.48 -30.07
CA GLN A 77 15.65 7.38 -28.99
C GLN A 77 14.48 7.73 -28.05
N LYS A 78 13.27 7.96 -28.60
CA LYS A 78 12.05 8.14 -27.79
C LYS A 78 11.69 6.88 -27.01
N ALA A 79 11.79 5.69 -27.62
CA ALA A 79 11.52 4.42 -26.96
C ALA A 79 12.49 4.17 -25.78
N ALA A 80 13.79 4.42 -25.98
CA ALA A 80 14.80 4.28 -24.93
C ALA A 80 14.56 5.27 -23.76
N ARG A 81 14.21 6.52 -24.06
CA ARG A 81 13.87 7.53 -23.03
C ARG A 81 12.62 7.12 -22.24
N ASN A 82 11.57 6.67 -22.93
CA ASN A 82 10.34 6.22 -22.29
C ASN A 82 10.59 4.97 -21.44
N LYS A 83 11.43 4.04 -21.91
CA LYS A 83 11.84 2.86 -21.15
C LYS A 83 12.49 3.24 -19.82
N GLU A 84 13.39 4.22 -19.81
CA GLU A 84 14.04 4.71 -18.59
C GLU A 84 13.02 5.31 -17.61
N ILE A 85 12.12 6.17 -18.10
CA ILE A 85 11.08 6.81 -17.29
C ILE A 85 10.15 5.77 -16.66
N PHE A 86 9.59 4.86 -17.46
CA PHE A 86 8.69 3.82 -16.95
C PHE A 86 9.39 2.86 -15.99
N SER A 87 10.64 2.49 -16.27
CA SER A 87 11.44 1.67 -15.34
C SER A 87 11.59 2.34 -13.97
N ARG A 88 11.86 3.65 -13.93
CA ARG A 88 11.91 4.42 -12.68
C ARG A 88 10.56 4.48 -11.99
N VAL A 89 9.46 4.70 -12.73
CA VAL A 89 8.10 4.76 -12.17
C VAL A 89 7.72 3.43 -11.51
N PHE A 90 7.98 2.29 -12.17
CA PHE A 90 7.72 0.98 -11.57
C PHE A 90 8.54 0.75 -10.29
N GLY A 91 9.79 1.24 -10.24
CA GLY A 91 10.60 1.22 -9.03
C GLY A 91 9.98 2.01 -7.88
N HIS A 92 9.47 3.22 -8.17
CA HIS A 92 8.79 4.04 -7.15
C HIS A 92 7.47 3.42 -6.71
N MET A 93 6.71 2.79 -7.61
CA MET A 93 5.44 2.15 -7.29
C MET A 93 5.62 0.92 -6.39
N ASP A 94 6.68 0.14 -6.62
CA ASP A 94 7.07 -0.99 -5.76
C ASP A 94 7.41 -0.50 -4.34
N VAL A 95 8.29 0.51 -4.24
CA VAL A 95 8.67 1.13 -2.96
C VAL A 95 7.46 1.77 -2.25
N ALA A 96 6.59 2.47 -2.97
CA ALA A 96 5.39 3.08 -2.41
C ALA A 96 4.37 2.05 -1.91
N GLY A 97 4.19 0.94 -2.62
CA GLY A 97 3.34 -0.17 -2.18
C GLY A 97 3.86 -0.84 -0.91
N LEU A 98 5.16 -1.12 -0.85
CA LEU A 98 5.81 -1.70 0.33
C LEU A 98 5.79 -0.75 1.52
N LEU A 99 6.12 0.53 1.33
CA LEU A 99 6.10 1.54 2.39
C LEU A 99 4.67 1.80 2.87
N GLY A 100 3.70 1.91 1.96
CA GLY A 100 2.30 2.16 2.28
C GLY A 100 1.65 1.01 3.05
N GLY A 101 1.82 -0.22 2.57
CA GLY A 101 1.30 -1.40 3.27
C GLY A 101 2.04 -1.65 4.59
N GLY A 102 3.36 -1.49 4.61
CA GLY A 102 4.17 -1.58 5.84
C GLY A 102 3.77 -0.56 6.90
N ALA A 103 3.56 0.71 6.51
CA ALA A 103 3.08 1.74 7.43
C ALA A 103 1.68 1.41 7.99
N THR A 104 0.80 0.84 7.16
CA THR A 104 -0.54 0.42 7.57
C THR A 104 -0.48 -0.74 8.56
N VAL A 105 0.44 -1.70 8.35
CA VAL A 105 0.70 -2.80 9.29
C VAL A 105 1.22 -2.27 10.62
N ILE A 106 2.20 -1.36 10.62
CA ILE A 106 2.72 -0.73 11.84
C ILE A 106 1.59 -0.02 12.60
N MET A 107 0.72 0.70 11.90
CA MET A 107 -0.45 1.33 12.51
C MET A 107 -1.38 0.28 13.15
N GLY A 108 -1.68 -0.82 12.45
CA GLY A 108 -2.45 -1.94 13.00
C GLY A 108 -1.83 -2.54 14.27
N VAL A 109 -0.50 -2.70 14.31
CA VAL A 109 0.22 -3.15 15.51
C VAL A 109 0.03 -2.17 16.67
N LEU A 110 0.17 -0.86 16.43
CA LEU A 110 -0.05 0.16 17.47
C LEU A 110 -1.47 0.10 18.02
N ILE A 111 -2.48 -0.07 17.16
CA ILE A 111 -3.88 -0.22 17.58
C ILE A 111 -4.06 -1.47 18.44
N ILE A 112 -3.44 -2.59 18.08
CA ILE A 112 -3.51 -3.81 18.89
C ILE A 112 -2.87 -3.57 20.27
N LEU A 113 -1.72 -2.91 20.35
CA LEU A 113 -1.07 -2.58 21.61
C LEU A 113 -1.96 -1.70 22.50
N ILE A 114 -2.65 -0.72 21.91
CA ILE A 114 -3.66 0.08 22.62
C ILE A 114 -4.78 -0.83 23.13
N GLY A 115 -5.35 -1.70 22.27
CA GLY A 115 -6.41 -2.64 22.66
C GLY A 115 -6.01 -3.59 23.79
N LEU A 116 -4.76 -4.06 23.82
CA LEU A 116 -4.21 -4.88 24.90
C LEU A 116 -4.05 -4.08 26.20
N THR A 117 -3.61 -2.83 26.12
CA THR A 117 -3.47 -1.92 27.27
C THR A 117 -4.83 -1.51 27.85
N LEU A 118 -5.87 -1.54 27.02
CA LEU A 118 -7.25 -1.28 27.40
C LEU A 118 -7.93 -2.50 28.07
N ASN A 119 -7.43 -3.72 27.82
CA ASN A 119 -8.03 -4.97 28.31
C ASN A 119 -7.39 -5.50 29.60
N GLY A 120 -6.21 -5.02 29.98
CA GLY A 120 -5.47 -5.41 31.20
C GLY A 120 -5.43 -4.27 32.21
#